data_AF-A0A3L6N0K6-F1
#
_entry.id   AF-A0A3L6N0K6-F1
#
_cell.length_a   1.000
_cell.length_b   1.000
_cell.length_c   1.000
_cell.angle_alpha   90.00
_cell.angle_beta   90.00
_cell.angle_gamma   90.00
#
_symmetry.space_group_name_H-M   'P 1'
#
loop_
_entity.id
_entity.type
_entity.pdbx_description
1 polymer ?
#
loop_
_entity_poly.entity_id
_entity_poly.type
_entity_poly.pdbx_seq_one_letter_code
_entity_poly.pdbx_strand_id
1 'polypeptide(L)' 'MILSPYVVQLVRQVNYGPLESKRYFIPTDGTESDFVEVIENDLIQANFQKVNTYKIYKCQGHNKFFGVNIYQKDPINKHH' A
#
# COMPACT_ATOMS: atom_id res chain seq x y z
N MET A 1 10.08 -6.43 13.52
CA MET A 1 10.24 -4.98 13.24
C MET A 1 10.31 -4.82 11.73
N ILE A 2 9.49 -3.97 11.12
CA ILE A 2 9.52 -3.74 9.67
C ILE A 2 10.79 -2.96 9.33
N LEU A 3 11.69 -3.55 8.54
CA LEU A 3 12.96 -2.92 8.10
C LEU A 3 12.86 -2.26 6.72
N SER A 4 11.75 -2.45 6.01
CA SER A 4 11.55 -1.89 4.68
C SER A 4 11.40 -0.36 4.69
N PRO A 5 11.96 0.37 3.69
CA PRO A 5 11.76 1.80 3.54
C PRO A 5 10.34 2.19 3.07
N TYR A 6 9.57 1.24 2.50
CA TYR A 6 8.21 1.49 2.04
C TYR A 6 7.28 0.29 2.26
N VAL A 7 5.98 0.58 2.25
CA VAL A 7 4.91 -0.42 2.22
C VAL A 7 4.02 -0.13 1.03
N VAL A 8 3.65 -1.17 0.30
CA VAL A 8 2.67 -1.12 -0.79
C VAL A 8 1.31 -1.50 -0.23
N GLN A 9 0.33 -0.61 -0.34
CA GLN A 9 -1.06 -0.92 -0.07
C GLN A 9 -1.77 -1.30 -1.38
N LEU A 10 -2.42 -2.46 -1.39
CA LEU A 10 -3.35 -2.87 -2.42
C LEU A 10 -4.78 -2.73 -1.92
N VAL A 11 -5.53 -1.83 -2.56
CA VAL A 11 -6.95 -1.60 -2.36
C VAL A 11 -7.70 -2.27 -3.50
N ARG A 12 -8.71 -3.08 -3.18
CA ARG A 12 -9.65 -3.63 -4.15
C ARG A 12 -11.03 -3.05 -3.89
N GLN A 13 -11.69 -2.57 -4.94
CA GLN A 13 -13.02 -1.97 -4.86
C GLN A 13 -13.86 -2.36 -6.05
N VAL A 14 -15.17 -2.54 -5.84
CA VAL A 14 -16.14 -2.64 -6.95
C VAL A 14 -16.38 -1.24 -7.51
N ASN A 15 -16.55 -1.12 -8.83
CA ASN A 15 -16.86 0.16 -9.47
C ASN A 15 -18.11 0.81 -8.85
N TYR A 16 -17.98 2.04 -8.34
CA TYR A 16 -19.01 2.77 -7.54
C TYR A 16 -19.60 1.97 -6.37
N GLY A 17 -18.87 0.96 -5.89
CA GLY A 17 -19.33 0.04 -4.86
C GLY A 17 -18.43 0.00 -3.63
N PRO A 18 -18.67 -0.97 -2.73
CA PRO A 18 -17.92 -1.09 -1.50
C PRO A 18 -16.45 -1.45 -1.75
N LEU A 19 -15.62 -1.08 -0.78
CA LEU A 19 -14.27 -1.59 -0.63
C LEU A 19 -14.34 -3.10 -0.37
N GLU A 20 -13.71 -3.90 -1.21
CA GLU A 20 -13.66 -5.35 -1.02
C GLU A 20 -12.49 -5.76 -0.11
N SER A 21 -11.33 -5.12 -0.29
CA SER A 21 -10.17 -5.41 0.55
C SER A 21 -9.16 -4.27 0.61
N LYS A 22 -8.39 -4.28 1.69
CA LYS A 22 -7.20 -3.47 1.89
C LYS A 22 -6.11 -4.38 2.44
N ARG A 23 -5.01 -4.52 1.71
CA ARG A 23 -3.88 -5.39 2.06
C ARG A 23 -2.59 -4.59 1.97
N TYR A 24 -1.59 -4.95 2.76
CA TYR A 24 -0.34 -4.22 2.89
C TYR A 24 0.83 -5.17 2.70
N PHE A 25 1.84 -4.73 1.95
CA PHE A 25 2.95 -5.57 1.55
C PHE A 25 4.27 -4.82 1.72
N ILE A 26 5.26 -5.47 2.31
CA ILE A 26 6.64 -4.99 2.34
C ILE A 26 7.52 -5.89 1.48
N PRO A 27 8.52 -5.34 0.77
CA PRO A 27 9.54 -6.15 0.13
C PRO A 27 10.30 -6.98 1.18
N THR A 28 10.72 -8.18 0.81
CA THR A 28 11.66 -8.96 1.61
C THR A 28 13.09 -8.45 1.40
N ASP A 29 13.90 -8.45 2.45
CA ASP A 29 15.29 -7.99 2.37
C ASP A 29 16.05 -8.75 1.27
N GLY A 30 16.64 -8.01 0.33
CA GLY A 30 17.52 -8.55 -0.71
C GLY A 30 16.87 -8.93 -2.03
N THR A 31 15.54 -8.87 -2.18
CA THR A 31 14.87 -9.10 -3.47
C THR A 31 13.74 -8.09 -3.72
N GLU A 32 13.76 -7.40 -4.87
CA GLU A 32 12.68 -6.48 -5.27
C GLU A 32 11.42 -7.22 -5.76
N SER A 33 11.51 -8.54 -5.94
CA SER A 33 10.45 -9.39 -6.51
C SER A 33 9.49 -9.97 -5.48
N ASP A 34 9.92 -10.10 -4.22
CA ASP A 34 9.18 -10.83 -3.20
C ASP A 34 8.63 -9.89 -2.14
N PHE A 35 7.37 -10.15 -1.79
CA PHE A 35 6.62 -9.32 -0.87
C PHE A 35 5.96 -10.20 0.18
N VAL A 36 6.02 -9.75 1.44
CA VAL A 36 5.27 -10.36 2.54
C VAL A 36 4.14 -9.46 2.96
N GLU A 37 2.98 -10.06 3.22
CA GLU A 37 1.83 -9.33 3.72
C GLU A 37 2.02 -8.99 5.20
N VAL A 38 1.67 -7.75 5.56
CA VAL A 38 1.71 -7.22 6.93
C VAL A 38 0.35 -6.65 7.31
N ILE A 39 0.08 -6.50 8.60
CA ILE A 39 -1.18 -5.92 9.07
C ILE A 39 -1.07 -4.42 9.26
N GLU A 40 -2.19 -3.71 9.12
CA GLU A 40 -2.27 -2.24 9.25
C GLU A 40 -1.71 -1.74 10.59
N ASN A 41 -1.92 -2.50 11.66
CA ASN A 41 -1.44 -2.16 12.99
C ASN A 41 0.09 -2.06 13.06
N ASP A 42 0.82 -2.90 12.30
CA ASP A 42 2.29 -2.87 12.28
C ASP A 42 2.80 -1.60 11.60
N LEU A 43 2.10 -1.13 10.57
CA LEU A 43 2.40 0.14 9.90
C LEU A 43 2.22 1.31 10.86
N ILE A 44 1.13 1.32 11.62
CA ILE A 44 0.83 2.38 12.61
C ILE A 44 1.92 2.42 13.68
N GLN A 45 2.28 1.27 14.25
CA GLN A 45 3.33 1.17 15.26
C GLN A 45 4.71 1.62 14.75
N ALA A 46 4.98 1.39 13.46
CA ALA A 46 6.25 1.78 12.84
C ALA A 46 6.21 3.17 12.17
N ASN A 47 5.16 3.98 12.40
CA ASN A 47 4.97 5.32 11.83
C ASN A 47 5.07 5.38 10.29
N PHE A 48 4.50 4.39 9.62
CA PHE A 48 4.30 4.47 8.17
C PHE A 48 3.12 5.37 7.85
N GLN A 49 3.34 6.33 6.96
CA GLN A 49 2.29 7.26 6.51
C GLN A 49 2.13 7.15 5.00
N LYS A 50 0.88 7.26 4.54
CA LYS A 50 0.55 7.26 3.12
C LYS A 50 1.16 8.51 2.48
N VAL A 51 1.99 8.32 1.46
CA VAL A 51 2.53 9.44 0.67
C VAL A 51 1.67 9.68 -0.57
N ASN A 52 1.82 10.84 -1.20
CA ASN A 52 1.06 11.20 -2.42
C ASN A 52 1.61 10.48 -3.67
N THR A 53 1.85 9.19 -3.58
CA THR A 53 2.27 8.30 -4.67
C THR A 53 1.28 7.16 -4.75
N TYR A 54 0.47 7.17 -5.81
CA TYR A 54 -0.58 6.18 -6.01
C TYR A 54 -0.83 5.94 -7.50
N LYS A 55 -1.42 4.77 -7.80
CA LYS A 55 -1.95 4.46 -9.13
C LYS A 55 -3.20 3.62 -9.00
N ILE A 56 -4.19 3.88 -9.85
CA ILE A 56 -5.45 3.13 -9.87
C ILE A 56 -5.54 2.39 -11.20
N TYR A 57 -5.80 1.09 -11.13
CA TYR A 57 -6.01 0.23 -12.29
C TYR A 57 -7.48 -0.19 -12.36
N LYS A 58 -8.07 -0.10 -13.55
CA LYS A 58 -9.45 -0.55 -13.80
C LYS A 58 -9.43 -1.89 -14.53
N CYS A 59 -10.12 -2.88 -13.98
CA CYS A 59 -10.41 -4.14 -14.64
C CYS A 59 -11.87 -4.15 -15.09
N GLN A 60 -12.11 -4.00 -16.40
CA GLN A 60 -13.46 -3.95 -16.95
C GLN A 60 -14.17 -5.31 -16.85
N GLY A 61 -13.47 -6.41 -17.17
CA GLY A 61 -14.06 -7.76 -17.19
C GLY A 61 -14.60 -8.23 -15.84
N HIS A 62 -14.09 -7.68 -14.73
CA HIS A 62 -14.57 -7.98 -13.38
C HIS A 62 -15.27 -6.79 -12.69
N ASN A 63 -15.47 -5.67 -13.40
CA ASN A 63 -16.01 -4.42 -12.88
C ASN A 63 -15.34 -3.93 -11.58
N LYS A 64 -14.00 -3.99 -11.53
CA LYS A 64 -13.21 -3.72 -10.32
C LYS A 64 -12.13 -2.66 -10.53
N PHE A 65 -11.80 -1.97 -9.46
CA PHE A 65 -10.66 -1.08 -9.35
C PHE A 65 -9.64 -1.65 -8.36
N PHE A 66 -8.37 -1.49 -8.71
CA PHE A 66 -7.23 -1.84 -7.89
C PHE A 66 -6.40 -0.58 -7.65
N GLY A 67 -6.47 -0.04 -6.44
CA GLY A 67 -5.64 1.08 -6.00
C GLY A 67 -4.34 0.57 -5.41
N VAL A 68 -3.21 1.04 -5.94
CA VAL A 68 -1.88 0.83 -5.38
C VAL A 68 -1.43 2.13 -4.76
N ASN A 69 -1.16 2.14 -3.45
CA ASN A 69 -0.68 3.31 -2.73
C ASN A 69 0.65 2.99 -2.03
N ILE A 70 1.51 4.00 -1.89
CA ILE A 70 2.78 3.86 -1.16
C ILE A 70 2.68 4.51 0.21
N TYR A 71 3.21 3.81 1.21
CA TYR A 71 3.47 4.33 2.54
C TYR A 71 4.98 4.37 2.76
N GLN A 72 5.46 5.41 3.43
CA GLN A 72 6.86 5.55 3.83
C GLN A 72 6.94 5.70 5.34
N LYS A 73 8.03 5.20 5.91
CA LYS A 73 8.33 5.35 7.33
C LYS A 73 8.87 6.75 7.59
N ASP A 74 8.32 7.43 8.59
CA ASP A 74 8.77 8.77 9.03
C ASP A 74 8.96 9.78 7.86
N PRO A 75 8.00 9.94 6.93
CA PRO A 75 8.22 10.76 5.75
C PRO A 75 8.31 12.25 6.13
N ILE A 76 9.36 12.90 5.67
CA ILE A 76 9.51 14.35 5.82
C ILE A 76 8.69 15.03 4.73
N ASN A 77 7.60 15.69 5.11
CA ASN A 77 6.88 16.61 4.23
C ASN A 77 7.79 17.80 3.90
N LYS A 78 8.48 17.76 2.75
CA LYS A 78 9.33 18.87 2.26
C LYS A 78 8.53 20.08 1.75
N HIS A 79 7.26 20.19 2.12
CA HIS A 79 6.34 21.22 1.62
C HIS A 79 6.20 22.35 2.65
N HIS A 80 7.31 23.03 2.96
CA HIS A 80 7.32 24.29 3.70
C HIS A 80 8.60 25.08 3.40
#